data_AF-A0AAJ4Y8H9-F1
#
_entry.id   AF-A0AAJ4Y8H9-F1
#
_cell.length_a   1.000
_cell.length_b   1.000
_cell.length_c   1.000
_cell.angle_alpha   90.00
_cell.angle_beta   90.00
_cell.angle_gamma   90.00
#
_symmetry.space_group_name_H-M   'P 1'
#
loop_
_entity.id
_entity.type
_entity.pdbx_description
1 polymer ?
#
loop_
_entity_poly.entity_id
_entity_poly.type
_entity_poly.pdbx_seq_one_letter_code
_entity_poly.pdbx_strand_id
1 'polypeptide(L)'
;MSRFDRVQTSTLPLGVSQVVLTPEHLLDAPLPDLFAELDITLDESSIADPNFTGAAVVTRDRVVLSMRSGQPDWERDVVARALLGRVLNVPLSPLPELYRFTEV
;
A
#
# COMPACT_ATOMS: atom_id res chain seq x y z
N MET A 1 31.87 19.50 -10.93
CA MET A 1 31.97 19.55 -9.47
C MET A 1 30.57 19.39 -8.89
N SER A 2 30.40 18.39 -8.02
CA SER A 2 29.39 18.17 -6.96
C SER A 2 28.09 18.99 -6.93
N ARG A 3 26.94 18.51 -6.46
CA ARG A 3 26.40 17.23 -5.92
C ARG A 3 25.01 17.67 -5.45
N PHE A 4 23.93 17.02 -5.86
CA PHE A 4 22.66 17.13 -5.13
C PHE A 4 22.04 15.75 -4.99
N ASP A 5 22.73 14.92 -4.20
CA ASP A 5 22.07 13.89 -3.41
C ASP A 5 21.16 14.61 -2.40
N ARG A 6 19.86 14.47 -2.58
CA ARG A 6 18.92 14.65 -1.48
C ARG A 6 17.89 13.53 -1.55
N VAL A 7 18.31 12.36 -1.11
CA VAL A 7 17.39 11.32 -0.63
C VAL A 7 16.59 11.96 0.51
N GLN A 8 15.31 12.25 0.26
CA GLN A 8 14.40 12.73 1.28
C GLN A 8 14.03 11.55 2.19
N THR A 9 14.73 11.43 3.31
CA THR A 9 14.30 10.60 4.44
C THR A 9 13.07 11.25 5.08
N SER A 10 11.88 10.86 4.62
CA SER A 10 10.63 11.10 5.34
C SER A 10 10.55 10.14 6.52
N THR A 11 11.04 10.58 7.68
CA THR A 11 10.87 9.88 8.95
C THR A 11 9.49 10.23 9.52
N LEU A 12 8.49 9.36 9.30
CA LEU A 12 7.32 9.30 10.16
C LEU A 12 7.76 8.73 11.51
N PRO A 13 7.35 9.28 12.66
CA PRO A 13 7.68 8.74 13.98
C PRO A 13 6.74 7.57 14.27
N LEU A 14 6.90 6.49 13.52
CA LEU A 14 6.35 5.20 13.87
C LEU A 14 7.44 4.51 14.69
N GLY A 15 7.13 4.09 15.91
CA GLY A 15 8.00 3.25 16.74
C GLY A 15 8.15 1.83 16.20
N VAL A 16 7.94 1.65 14.90
CA VAL A 16 8.09 0.40 14.16
C VAL A 16 9.54 0.39 13.70
N SER A 17 10.27 -0.65 14.06
CA SER A 17 11.61 -0.93 13.52
C SER A 17 11.58 -0.63 12.02
N GLN A 18 12.39 0.31 11.54
CA GLN A 18 12.26 0.85 10.17
C GLN A 18 12.57 -0.25 9.14
N VAL A 19 11.58 -1.08 8.83
CA VAL A 19 11.57 -1.94 7.66
C VAL A 19 11.47 -0.98 6.48
N VAL A 20 12.58 -0.83 5.76
CA VAL A 20 12.58 -0.10 4.49
C VAL A 20 11.90 -1.03 3.48
N LEU A 21 10.59 -0.86 3.33
CA LEU A 21 9.79 -1.63 2.38
C LEU A 21 10.12 -1.18 0.94
N THR A 22 10.70 -2.08 0.14
CA THR A 22 11.00 -1.78 -1.27
C THR A 22 9.78 -2.03 -2.16
N PRO A 23 9.70 -1.39 -3.34
CA PRO A 23 8.66 -1.66 -4.32
C PRO A 23 8.54 -3.15 -4.68
N GLU A 24 9.66 -3.83 -4.88
CA GLU A 24 9.70 -5.25 -5.26
C GLU A 24 9.10 -6.10 -4.14
N HIS A 25 9.49 -5.86 -2.88
CA HIS A 25 8.96 -6.60 -1.75
C HIS A 25 7.45 -6.37 -1.57
N LEU A 26 7.00 -5.12 -1.71
CA LEU A 26 5.57 -4.79 -1.66
C LEU A 26 4.76 -5.46 -2.77
N LEU A 27 5.35 -5.74 -3.93
CA LEU A 27 4.62 -6.29 -5.09
C LEU A 27 4.71 -7.82 -5.19
N ASP A 28 5.83 -8.41 -4.77
CA ASP A 28 6.12 -9.82 -5.01
C ASP A 28 5.86 -10.71 -3.79
N ALA A 29 5.95 -10.17 -2.57
CA ALA A 29 5.77 -10.97 -1.37
C ALA A 29 4.30 -11.43 -1.23
N PRO A 30 4.05 -12.66 -0.73
CA PRO A 30 2.71 -13.09 -0.37
C PRO A 30 2.07 -12.13 0.63
N LEU A 31 0.82 -11.74 0.39
CA LEU A 31 0.15 -10.74 1.21
C LEU A 31 0.08 -11.10 2.72
N PRO A 32 -0.17 -12.36 3.12
CA PRO A 32 -0.16 -12.73 4.53
C PRO A 32 1.22 -12.51 5.20
N ASP A 33 2.31 -12.75 4.47
CA ASP A 33 3.66 -12.58 4.98
C ASP A 33 3.98 -11.08 5.16
N LEU A 34 3.57 -10.24 4.20
CA LEU A 34 3.66 -8.78 4.32
C LEU A 34 2.89 -8.26 5.54
N PHE A 35 1.70 -8.79 5.81
CA PHE A 35 0.92 -8.37 6.97
C PHE A 35 1.60 -8.75 8.29
N ALA A 36 2.16 -9.95 8.37
CA ALA A 36 2.89 -10.40 9.54
C ALA A 36 4.17 -9.59 9.78
N GLU A 37 4.93 -9.29 8.72
CA GLU A 37 6.17 -8.52 8.80
C GLU A 37 5.93 -7.07 9.25
N LEU A 38 4.86 -6.46 8.76
CA LEU A 38 4.57 -5.03 8.95
C LEU A 38 3.57 -4.75 10.09
N ASP A 39 3.19 -5.78 10.88
CA ASP A 39 2.17 -5.72 11.93
C ASP A 39 0.83 -5.10 11.45
N ILE A 40 0.37 -5.54 10.27
CA ILE A 40 -0.86 -5.06 9.65
C ILE A 40 -2.04 -5.87 10.15
N THR A 41 -3.04 -5.17 10.67
CA THR A 41 -4.35 -5.77 10.94
C THR A 41 -5.27 -5.55 9.75
N LEU A 42 -5.91 -6.63 9.27
CA LEU A 42 -6.99 -6.54 8.30
C LEU A 42 -8.34 -6.65 9.02
N ASP A 43 -9.23 -5.71 8.74
CA ASP A 43 -10.59 -5.63 9.27
C ASP A 43 -11.61 -5.58 8.12
N GLU A 44 -12.78 -6.20 8.33
CA GLU A 44 -13.89 -6.10 7.39
C GLU A 44 -14.73 -4.86 7.71
N SER A 45 -14.81 -3.96 6.75
CA SER A 45 -15.58 -2.74 6.87
C SER A 45 -17.08 -2.99 6.77
N SER A 46 -17.84 -2.31 7.64
CA SER A 46 -19.29 -2.20 7.56
C SER A 46 -19.80 -1.06 6.66
N ILE A 47 -18.89 -0.34 6.00
CA ILE A 47 -19.24 0.76 5.10
C ILE A 47 -20.01 0.19 3.88
N ALA A 48 -21.25 0.64 3.73
CA ALA A 48 -22.16 0.16 2.68
C ALA A 48 -22.06 0.94 1.35
N ASP A 49 -21.16 1.92 1.24
CA ASP A 49 -20.97 2.68 0.00
C ASP A 49 -20.41 1.75 -1.09
N PRO A 50 -21.09 1.60 -2.24
CA PRO A 50 -20.62 0.72 -3.32
C PRO A 50 -19.26 1.14 -3.91
N ASN A 51 -18.87 2.41 -3.75
CA ASN A 51 -17.57 2.92 -4.19
C ASN A 51 -16.47 2.77 -3.14
N PHE A 52 -16.81 2.30 -1.94
CA PHE A 52 -15.81 2.01 -0.92
C PHE A 52 -15.10 0.70 -1.25
N THR A 53 -13.82 0.80 -1.54
CA THR A 53 -12.96 -0.36 -1.82
C THR A 53 -12.10 -0.73 -0.61
N GLY A 54 -11.66 0.26 0.16
CA GLY A 54 -10.89 0.07 1.38
C GLY A 54 -10.31 1.37 1.91
N ALA A 55 -9.85 1.34 3.15
CA ALA A 55 -9.16 2.44 3.82
C ALA A 55 -8.00 1.92 4.66
N ALA A 56 -6.98 2.76 4.82
CA ALA A 56 -5.90 2.52 5.76
C ALA A 56 -5.99 3.54 6.90
N VAL A 57 -5.98 3.04 8.13
CA VAL A 57 -5.95 3.83 9.36
C VAL A 57 -4.56 3.69 9.96
N VAL A 58 -3.84 4.81 10.02
CA VAL A 58 -2.48 4.86 10.56
C VAL A 58 -2.56 5.40 11.98
N THR A 59 -2.10 4.61 12.94
CA THR A 59 -1.93 5.04 14.33
C THR A 59 -0.43 5.20 14.64
N ARG A 60 -0.06 5.57 15.88
CA ARG A 60 1.35 5.66 16.27
C ARG A 60 2.09 4.32 16.22
N ASP A 61 1.36 3.23 16.43
CA ASP A 61 1.96 1.92 16.70
C ASP A 61 1.72 0.91 15.57
N ARG A 62 0.68 1.12 14.74
CA ARG A 62 0.26 0.15 13.71
C ARG A 62 -0.55 0.77 12.58
N VAL A 63 -0.65 0.01 11.49
CA VAL A 63 -1.54 0.26 10.35
C VAL A 63 -2.65 -0.77 10.35
N VAL A 64 -3.88 -0.29 10.24
CA VAL A 64 -5.08 -1.13 10.08
C VAL A 64 -5.64 -0.91 8.68
N LEU A 65 -5.83 -1.98 7.92
CA LEU A 65 -6.55 -1.95 6.65
C LEU A 65 -8.00 -2.36 6.90
N SER A 66 -8.96 -1.53 6.53
CA SER A 66 -10.39 -1.83 6.58
C SER A 66 -10.91 -1.94 5.15
N MET A 67 -11.42 -3.11 4.75
CA MET A 67 -11.80 -3.41 3.37
C MET A 67 -13.24 -3.89 3.26
N ARG A 68 -13.86 -3.73 2.08
CA ARG A 68 -15.26 -4.13 1.89
C ARG A 68 -15.42 -5.64 2.08
N SER A 69 -16.40 -6.04 2.89
CA SER A 69 -16.71 -7.46 3.11
C SER A 69 -17.10 -8.16 1.80
N GLY A 70 -16.70 -9.44 1.67
CA GLY A 70 -16.98 -10.25 0.49
C GLY A 70 -16.18 -9.89 -0.77
N GLN A 71 -15.18 -8.99 -0.69
CA GLN A 71 -14.27 -8.76 -1.81
C GLN A 71 -13.50 -10.03 -2.18
N PRO A 72 -13.40 -10.36 -3.49
CA PRO A 72 -12.53 -11.42 -3.98
C PRO A 72 -11.08 -11.22 -3.53
N ASP A 73 -10.36 -12.32 -3.32
CA ASP A 73 -8.99 -12.29 -2.82
C ASP A 73 -8.05 -11.46 -3.70
N TRP A 74 -8.21 -11.52 -5.01
CA TRP A 74 -7.40 -10.73 -5.95
C TRP A 74 -7.67 -9.21 -5.81
N GLU A 75 -8.92 -8.82 -5.55
CA GLU A 75 -9.29 -7.40 -5.36
C GLU A 75 -8.70 -6.90 -4.04
N ARG A 76 -8.83 -7.72 -2.99
CA ARG A 76 -8.28 -7.46 -1.66
C ARG A 76 -6.76 -7.28 -1.70
N ASP A 77 -6.06 -8.13 -2.44
CA ASP A 77 -4.61 -8.06 -2.59
C ASP A 77 -4.17 -6.75 -3.27
N VAL A 78 -4.78 -6.41 -4.42
CA VAL A 78 -4.49 -5.15 -5.13
C VAL A 78 -4.75 -3.93 -4.25
N VAL A 79 -5.88 -3.92 -3.54
CA VAL A 79 -6.27 -2.81 -2.66
C VAL A 79 -5.30 -2.70 -1.48
N ALA A 80 -4.90 -3.82 -0.88
CA ALA A 80 -3.92 -3.84 0.21
C ALA A 80 -2.60 -3.22 -0.22
N ARG A 81 -2.06 -3.65 -1.37
CA ARG A 81 -0.78 -3.13 -1.88
C ARG A 81 -0.86 -1.66 -2.22
N ALA A 82 -1.96 -1.22 -2.83
CA ALA A 82 -2.18 0.20 -3.14
C ALA A 82 -2.22 1.07 -1.87
N LEU A 83 -2.94 0.60 -0.83
CA LEU A 83 -3.04 1.30 0.46
C LEU A 83 -1.69 1.32 1.20
N LEU A 84 -0.99 0.19 1.28
CA LEU A 84 0.32 0.07 1.91
C LEU A 84 1.36 0.92 1.21
N GLY A 85 1.43 0.88 -0.12
CA GLY A 85 2.35 1.71 -0.89
C GLY A 85 2.15 3.20 -0.63
N ARG A 86 0.89 3.64 -0.51
CA ARG A 86 0.56 5.03 -0.19
C ARG A 86 0.90 5.42 1.25
N VAL A 87 0.53 4.59 2.22
CA VAL A 87 0.72 4.89 3.65
C VAL A 87 2.19 4.85 4.06
N LEU A 88 2.92 3.88 3.53
CA LEU A 88 4.34 3.67 3.84
C LEU A 88 5.26 4.44 2.90
N ASN A 89 4.69 5.24 1.99
CA ASN A 89 5.42 6.07 1.03
C ASN A 89 6.44 5.26 0.19
N VAL A 90 6.02 4.07 -0.26
CA VAL A 90 6.82 3.21 -1.12
C VAL A 90 6.88 3.84 -2.52
N PRO A 91 8.07 4.02 -3.12
CA PRO A 91 8.22 4.70 -4.40
C PRO A 91 7.80 3.80 -5.56
N LEU A 92 6.50 3.57 -5.72
CA LEU A 92 5.93 2.81 -6.82
C LEU A 92 6.01 3.61 -8.13
N SER A 93 6.37 2.94 -9.21
CA SER A 93 6.28 3.49 -10.56
C SER A 93 4.84 3.91 -10.87
N PRO A 94 4.64 4.98 -11.66
CA PRO A 94 3.30 5.36 -12.10
C PRO A 94 2.65 4.21 -12.88
N LEU A 95 1.31 4.11 -12.78
CA LEU A 95 0.56 3.19 -13.62
C LEU A 95 0.80 3.54 -15.09
N PRO A 96 0.86 2.53 -15.98
CA PRO A 96 0.93 2.79 -17.41
C PRO A 96 -0.29 3.60 -17.87
N GLU A 97 -0.14 4.34 -18.97
CA GLU A 97 -1.30 4.94 -19.64
C GLU A 97 -2.34 3.86 -19.93
N LEU A 98 -3.62 4.22 -19.82
CA LEU A 98 -4.70 3.37 -20.30
C LEU A 98 -4.51 3.07 -21.79
N TYR A 99 -5.14 1.99 -22.24
CA TYR A 99 -5.07 1.56 -23.64
C TYR A 99 -5.40 2.70 -24.59
N ARG A 100 -4.54 2.89 -25.60
CA ARG A 100 -4.82 3.79 -26.72
C ARG A 100 -5.38 2.98 -27.88
N PHE A 101 -6.60 3.28 -28.27
CA PHE A 101 -7.18 2.74 -29.50
C PHE A 101 -6.74 3.63 -30.67
N THR A 102 -6.27 3.01 -31.75
CA THR A 102 -5.99 3.70 -33.02
C THR A 102 -6.74 2.98 -34.13
N GLU A 103 -7.46 3.72 -34.97
CA GLU A 103 -8.03 3.19 -36.20
C GLU A 103 -6.90 2.96 -37.23
N VAL A 104 -7.01 1.88 -38.02
CA VAL A 104 -6.11 1.56 -39.14
C VAL A 104 -6.69 2.12 -40.42
#